data_AF-A0A543EWF5-F1
#
_entry.id   AF-A0A543EWF5-F1
#
_cell.length_a   1.000
_cell.length_b   1.000
_cell.length_c   1.000
_cell.angle_alpha   90.00
_cell.angle_beta   90.00
_cell.angle_gamma   90.00
#
_symmetry.space_group_name_H-M   'P 1'
#
loop_
_entity.id
_entity.type
_entity.pdbx_description
1 polymer ?
#
loop_
_entity_poly.entity_id
_entity_poly.type
_entity_poly.pdbx_seq_one_letter_code
_entity_poly.pdbx_strand_id
1 'polypeptide(L)'
;MKKADPIMYSPTLPVPPRRRNIQALKASLTALGPGGPATAVFRSELYGTYAVRGTVVRSIATGGLLIGGQALDTASSTVNPVPDLLDLTADPVEIGDPPTGLAGALTDLNHGDAVVGYFEQKPYGTFTVTGFAVEAPTAQMYLVGGLLLTSKGSRMPGVLLIGLDRFTDTNAGPNPARITRWPDADND
;
A
#
# COMPACT_ATOMS: atom_id res chain seq x y z
N MET A 1 8.91 3.69 -37.12
CA MET A 1 8.12 3.94 -35.89
C MET A 1 9.06 3.83 -34.70
N LYS A 2 9.41 4.96 -34.06
CA LYS A 2 10.08 4.92 -32.75
C LYS A 2 9.02 4.50 -31.73
N LYS A 3 9.20 3.36 -31.05
CA LYS A 3 8.43 3.06 -29.83
C LYS A 3 8.69 4.24 -28.89
N ALA A 4 7.63 4.88 -28.42
CA ALA A 4 7.75 5.80 -27.30
C ALA A 4 8.38 5.02 -26.15
N ASP A 5 9.44 5.57 -25.57
CA ASP A 5 9.99 5.00 -24.34
C ASP A 5 8.85 4.91 -23.32
N PRO A 6 8.60 3.74 -22.72
CA PRO A 6 7.62 3.66 -21.65
C PRO A 6 8.06 4.64 -20.57
N ILE A 7 7.12 5.45 -20.08
CA ILE A 7 7.35 6.30 -18.89
C ILE A 7 7.70 5.32 -17.78
N MET A 8 9.00 5.14 -17.52
CA MET A 8 9.50 4.25 -16.48
C MET A 8 9.06 4.86 -15.16
N TYR A 9 8.04 4.26 -14.55
CA TYR A 9 7.64 4.60 -13.19
C TYR A 9 8.86 4.37 -12.29
N SER A 10 9.45 5.47 -11.82
CA SER A 10 10.50 5.43 -10.81
C SER A 10 9.80 5.50 -9.46
N PRO A 11 9.77 4.39 -8.69
CA PRO A 11 9.12 4.42 -7.40
C PRO A 11 9.84 5.40 -6.47
N THR A 12 9.06 6.14 -5.70
CA THR A 12 9.53 7.00 -4.60
C THR A 12 8.70 6.69 -3.38
N LEU A 13 9.30 6.78 -2.19
CA LEU A 13 8.55 6.69 -0.95
C LEU A 13 7.58 7.86 -0.85
N PRO A 14 6.35 7.62 -0.37
CA PRO A 14 5.38 8.69 -0.21
C PRO A 14 5.86 9.68 0.85
N VAL A 15 5.94 10.95 0.47
CA VAL A 15 6.20 12.05 1.40
C VAL A 15 4.86 12.45 2.02
N PRO A 16 4.68 12.33 3.35
CA PRO A 16 3.43 12.71 3.98
C PRO A 16 3.22 14.24 3.85
N PRO A 17 2.01 14.71 3.51
CA PRO A 17 1.74 16.13 3.46
C PRO A 17 1.88 16.75 4.86
N ARG A 18 2.34 18.01 4.91
CA ARG A 18 2.49 18.77 6.16
C ARG A 18 1.18 18.87 6.95
N ARG A 19 0.05 18.92 6.25
CA ARG A 19 -1.29 18.93 6.84
C ARG A 19 -2.24 18.12 5.97
N ARG A 20 -3.04 17.27 6.61
CA ARG A 20 -4.12 16.51 5.97
C ARG A 20 -5.23 17.46 5.51
N ASN A 21 -5.58 17.42 4.22
CA ASN A 21 -6.65 18.23 3.65
C ASN A 21 -7.95 17.41 3.54
N ILE A 22 -8.74 17.44 4.62
CA ILE A 22 -10.00 16.67 4.70
C ILE A 22 -10.99 17.06 3.61
N GLN A 23 -11.06 18.35 3.24
CA GLN A 23 -11.97 18.81 2.21
C GLN A 23 -11.58 18.24 0.84
N ALA A 24 -10.29 18.25 0.49
CA ALA A 24 -9.80 17.64 -0.74
C ALA A 24 -10.02 16.12 -0.75
N LEU A 25 -9.74 15.42 0.36
CA LEU A 25 -10.00 13.98 0.47
C LEU A 25 -11.47 13.63 0.26
N LYS A 26 -12.40 14.40 0.86
CA LYS A 26 -13.84 14.20 0.65
C LYS A 26 -14.24 14.41 -0.81
N ALA A 27 -13.68 15.43 -1.46
CA ALA A 27 -13.89 15.67 -2.88
C ALA A 27 -13.36 14.50 -3.73
N SER A 28 -12.13 14.04 -3.47
CA SER A 28 -11.55 12.88 -4.15
C SER A 28 -12.38 11.62 -3.96
N LEU A 29 -12.82 11.31 -2.73
CA LEU A 29 -13.67 10.15 -2.43
C LEU A 29 -15.03 10.21 -3.13
N THR A 30 -15.60 11.41 -3.28
CA THR A 30 -16.89 11.59 -3.96
C THR A 30 -16.73 11.45 -5.48
N ALA A 31 -15.60 11.93 -6.03
CA ALA A 31 -15.29 11.83 -7.44
C ALA A 31 -14.83 10.41 -7.85
N LEU A 32 -14.12 9.71 -6.96
CA LEU A 32 -13.66 8.34 -7.17
C LEU A 32 -14.79 7.35 -6.91
N GLY A 33 -15.31 6.78 -7.99
CA GLY A 33 -16.23 5.64 -7.92
C GLY A 33 -15.49 4.30 -7.80
N PRO A 34 -16.19 3.22 -7.40
CA PRO A 34 -15.69 1.86 -7.53
C PRO A 34 -15.29 1.56 -8.99
N GLY A 35 -14.20 0.81 -9.17
CA GLY A 35 -13.60 0.50 -10.47
C GLY A 35 -12.58 1.53 -10.95
N GLY A 36 -12.53 2.72 -10.34
CA GLY A 36 -11.52 3.72 -10.66
C GLY A 36 -10.13 3.34 -10.14
N PRO A 37 -9.06 3.47 -10.96
CA PRO A 37 -7.70 3.30 -10.48
C PRO A 37 -7.26 4.54 -9.69
N ALA A 38 -6.58 4.32 -8.57
CA ALA A 38 -6.17 5.38 -7.67
C ALA A 38 -4.86 5.03 -6.95
N THR A 39 -4.23 6.06 -6.40
CA THR A 39 -3.16 5.95 -5.42
C THR A 39 -3.61 6.61 -4.12
N ALA A 40 -3.53 5.87 -3.03
CA ALA A 40 -3.88 6.32 -1.69
C ALA A 40 -2.64 6.29 -0.80
N VAL A 41 -2.37 7.38 -0.07
CA VAL A 41 -1.25 7.49 0.86
C VAL A 41 -1.77 7.39 2.29
N PHE A 42 -1.20 6.49 3.06
CA PHE A 42 -1.56 6.23 4.45
C PHE A 42 -0.42 6.52 5.40
N ARG A 43 -0.77 6.78 6.66
CA ARG A 43 0.17 6.79 7.79
C ARG A 43 -0.15 5.63 8.72
N SER A 44 0.90 4.96 9.19
CA SER A 44 0.84 4.02 10.29
C SER A 44 2.01 4.26 11.23
N GLU A 45 1.80 4.09 12.53
CA GLU A 45 2.88 4.12 13.52
C GLU A 45 3.87 2.97 13.32
N LEU A 46 3.40 1.80 12.89
CA LEU A 46 4.23 0.61 12.68
C LEU A 46 4.94 0.62 11.33
N TYR A 47 4.27 1.12 10.29
CA TYR A 47 4.74 0.99 8.91
C TYR A 47 5.21 2.31 8.29
N GLY A 48 5.14 3.41 9.04
CA GLY A 48 5.45 4.74 8.54
C GLY A 48 4.43 5.21 7.49
N THR A 49 4.89 6.02 6.55
CA THR A 49 4.06 6.45 5.41
C THR A 49 4.22 5.45 4.28
N TYR A 50 3.10 4.97 3.74
CA TYR A 50 3.09 4.02 2.63
C TYR A 50 1.96 4.37 1.65
N ALA A 51 2.12 3.97 0.39
CA ALA A 51 1.17 4.21 -0.67
C ALA A 51 0.60 2.89 -1.17
N VAL A 52 -0.71 2.84 -1.38
CA VAL A 52 -1.39 1.72 -2.02
C VAL A 52 -1.93 2.21 -3.35
N ARG A 53 -1.56 1.53 -4.43
CA ARG A 53 -2.00 1.84 -5.79
C ARG A 53 -2.73 0.66 -6.39
N GLY A 54 -3.90 0.92 -6.97
CA GLY A 54 -4.75 -0.12 -7.54
C GLY A 54 -6.18 0.33 -7.73
N THR A 55 -7.08 -0.63 -7.91
CA THR A 55 -8.49 -0.36 -8.17
C THR A 55 -9.26 -0.13 -6.88
N VAL A 56 -10.05 0.95 -6.85
CA VAL A 56 -10.99 1.22 -5.77
C VAL A 56 -12.16 0.24 -5.86
N VAL A 57 -12.51 -0.43 -4.76
CA VAL A 57 -13.62 -1.39 -4.69
C VAL A 57 -14.58 -0.97 -3.59
N ARG A 58 -15.88 -1.21 -3.80
CA ARG A 58 -16.88 -1.07 -2.74
C ARG A 58 -16.91 -2.34 -1.88
N SER A 59 -16.70 -2.20 -0.59
CA SER A 59 -16.84 -3.27 0.39
C SER A 59 -18.27 -3.81 0.39
N ILE A 60 -18.45 -5.13 0.24
CA ILE A 60 -19.76 -5.78 0.39
C ILE A 60 -20.20 -5.78 1.85
N ALA A 61 -19.25 -5.90 2.78
CA ALA A 61 -19.54 -6.02 4.21
C ALA A 61 -19.93 -4.67 4.84
N THR A 62 -19.29 -3.58 4.42
CA THR A 62 -19.47 -2.26 5.05
C THR A 62 -20.06 -1.21 4.11
N GLY A 63 -20.07 -1.45 2.79
CA GLY A 63 -20.50 -0.46 1.81
C GLY A 63 -19.50 0.67 1.53
N GLY A 64 -18.43 0.78 2.33
CA GLY A 64 -17.38 1.80 2.17
C GLY A 64 -16.41 1.51 1.01
N LEU A 65 -15.62 2.51 0.61
CA LEU A 65 -14.59 2.37 -0.42
C LEU A 65 -13.29 1.78 0.16
N LEU A 66 -12.70 0.84 -0.58
CA LEU A 66 -11.46 0.17 -0.24
C LEU A 66 -10.46 0.24 -1.41
N ILE A 67 -9.17 0.18 -1.11
CA ILE A 67 -8.10 -0.02 -2.10
C ILE A 67 -7.07 -1.00 -1.53
N GLY A 68 -6.78 -2.10 -2.24
CA GLY A 68 -5.84 -3.12 -1.76
C GLY A 68 -6.17 -3.65 -0.36
N GLY A 69 -7.47 -3.73 -0.01
CA GLY A 69 -7.94 -4.12 1.33
C GLY A 69 -7.94 -3.01 2.39
N GLN A 70 -7.37 -1.84 2.11
CA GLN A 70 -7.34 -0.70 3.04
C GLN A 70 -8.60 0.16 2.90
N ALA A 71 -9.17 0.56 4.03
CA ALA A 71 -10.34 1.43 4.04
C ALA A 71 -9.97 2.87 3.63
N LEU A 72 -10.75 3.44 2.73
CA LEU A 72 -10.60 4.84 2.31
C LEU A 72 -11.55 5.76 3.07
N ASP A 73 -12.70 5.24 3.49
CA ASP A 73 -13.72 5.95 4.26
C ASP A 73 -14.18 5.16 5.49
N THR A 74 -14.90 5.84 6.39
CA THR A 74 -15.46 5.23 7.60
C THR A 74 -16.78 4.49 7.37
N ALA A 75 -17.15 4.17 6.12
CA ALA A 75 -18.35 3.44 5.75
C ALA A 75 -19.66 3.97 6.41
N SER A 76 -19.84 5.29 6.45
CA SER A 76 -21.05 5.92 7.02
C SER A 76 -21.92 6.57 5.93
N SER A 77 -23.10 7.04 6.31
CA SER A 77 -24.00 7.79 5.42
C SER A 77 -23.37 9.08 4.85
N THR A 78 -22.25 9.52 5.42
CA THR A 78 -21.49 10.69 4.96
C THR A 78 -20.08 10.26 4.58
N VAL A 79 -19.60 10.73 3.42
CA VAL A 79 -18.25 10.44 2.95
C VAL A 79 -17.23 11.10 3.90
N ASN A 80 -16.59 10.29 4.74
CA ASN A 80 -15.54 10.73 5.65
C ASN A 80 -14.30 9.85 5.48
N PRO A 81 -13.13 10.43 5.17
CA PRO A 81 -11.92 9.66 5.01
C PRO A 81 -11.44 9.09 6.35
N VAL A 82 -10.93 7.84 6.35
CA VAL A 82 -10.35 7.23 7.57
C VAL A 82 -9.20 8.08 8.12
N PRO A 83 -8.95 8.12 9.44
CA PRO A 83 -7.93 8.97 10.06
C PRO A 83 -6.55 8.87 9.40
N ASP A 84 -6.17 7.66 9.02
CA ASP A 84 -4.85 7.30 8.49
C ASP A 84 -4.64 7.69 7.02
N LEU A 85 -5.72 7.97 6.28
CA LEU A 85 -5.65 8.37 4.87
C LEU A 85 -5.18 9.82 4.77
N LEU A 86 -3.96 10.01 4.28
CA LEU A 86 -3.30 11.31 4.13
C LEU A 86 -3.61 11.98 2.79
N ASP A 87 -3.64 11.20 1.71
CA ASP A 87 -3.89 11.67 0.35
C ASP A 87 -4.58 10.61 -0.50
N LEU A 88 -5.35 11.04 -1.49
CA LEU A 88 -6.08 10.18 -2.42
C LEU A 88 -6.18 10.86 -3.79
N THR A 89 -5.54 10.26 -4.78
CA THR A 89 -5.46 10.79 -6.14
C THR A 89 -5.90 9.72 -7.15
N ALA A 90 -6.72 10.13 -8.12
CA ALA A 90 -7.05 9.29 -9.26
C ALA A 90 -5.79 9.07 -10.11
N ASP A 91 -5.47 7.81 -10.41
CA ASP A 91 -4.22 7.44 -11.07
C ASP A 91 -4.55 6.50 -12.23
N PRO A 92 -4.69 7.02 -13.46
CA PRO A 92 -5.08 6.21 -14.61
C PRO A 92 -3.92 5.35 -15.13
N VAL A 93 -2.71 5.47 -14.58
CA VAL A 93 -1.58 4.66 -15.02
C VAL A 93 -1.86 3.22 -14.61
N GLU A 94 -1.58 2.27 -15.52
CA GLU A 94 -1.71 0.84 -15.20
C GLU A 94 -0.59 0.38 -14.28
N ILE A 95 -0.86 -0.66 -13.49
CA ILE A 95 0.19 -1.33 -12.73
C ILE A 95 0.99 -2.15 -13.73
N GLY A 96 2.30 -1.89 -13.78
CA GLY A 96 3.21 -2.64 -14.64
C GLY A 96 3.31 -4.11 -14.24
N ASP A 97 3.91 -4.91 -15.13
CA ASP A 97 4.14 -6.32 -14.86
C ASP A 97 4.96 -6.51 -13.57
N PRO A 98 4.58 -7.44 -12.68
CA PRO A 98 5.36 -7.74 -11.48
C PRO A 98 6.78 -8.19 -11.85
N PRO A 99 7.80 -7.77 -11.08
CA PRO A 99 9.17 -8.21 -11.29
C PRO A 99 9.30 -9.71 -11.04
N THR A 100 10.13 -10.37 -11.85
CA THR A 100 10.49 -11.78 -11.66
C THR A 100 11.56 -11.94 -10.56
N GLY A 101 11.69 -13.15 -10.00
CA GLY A 101 12.78 -13.45 -9.05
C GLY A 101 12.45 -13.17 -7.58
N LEU A 102 11.17 -13.22 -7.22
CA LEU A 102 10.66 -12.94 -5.87
C LEU A 102 11.44 -13.64 -4.74
N ALA A 103 11.84 -14.90 -4.93
CA ALA A 103 12.60 -15.64 -3.91
C ALA A 103 13.97 -15.02 -3.61
N GLY A 104 14.68 -14.53 -4.63
CA GLY A 104 15.94 -13.82 -4.46
C GLY A 104 15.71 -12.45 -3.80
N ALA A 105 14.71 -11.70 -4.28
CA ALA A 105 14.35 -10.41 -3.71
C ALA A 105 14.02 -10.49 -2.20
N LEU A 106 13.34 -11.56 -1.77
CA LEU A 106 13.03 -11.80 -0.35
C LEU A 106 14.26 -12.23 0.47
N THR A 107 15.22 -12.91 -0.14
CA THR A 107 16.45 -13.37 0.54
C THR A 107 17.36 -12.20 0.88
N ASP A 108 17.44 -11.22 -0.03
CA ASP A 108 18.30 -10.05 0.12
C ASP A 108 17.61 -8.90 0.88
N LEU A 109 16.35 -9.08 1.28
CA LEU A 109 15.53 -8.05 1.90
C LEU A 109 16.01 -7.74 3.32
N ASN A 110 16.20 -6.45 3.61
CA ASN A 110 16.55 -5.96 4.94
C ASN A 110 15.48 -5.02 5.48
N HIS A 111 15.44 -4.92 6.81
CA HIS A 111 14.64 -3.90 7.46
C HIS A 111 15.08 -2.49 7.03
N GLY A 112 14.11 -1.68 6.61
CA GLY A 112 14.34 -0.31 6.15
C GLY A 112 14.60 -0.18 4.66
N ASP A 113 14.65 -1.29 3.92
CA ASP A 113 14.68 -1.22 2.45
C ASP A 113 13.40 -0.53 1.96
N ALA A 114 13.54 0.42 1.04
CA ALA A 114 12.40 0.99 0.33
C ALA A 114 11.97 0.00 -0.76
N VAL A 115 10.69 -0.39 -0.75
CA VAL A 115 10.17 -1.48 -1.57
C VAL A 115 8.85 -1.15 -2.25
N VAL A 116 8.61 -1.81 -3.38
CA VAL A 116 7.30 -1.94 -4.01
C VAL A 116 6.92 -3.42 -3.97
N GLY A 117 5.94 -3.76 -3.14
CA GLY A 117 5.33 -5.09 -3.14
C GLY A 117 4.18 -5.12 -4.14
N TYR A 118 4.18 -6.12 -5.03
CA TYR A 118 3.07 -6.40 -5.94
C TYR A 118 2.22 -7.51 -5.35
N PHE A 119 0.94 -7.24 -5.18
CA PHE A 119 0.00 -8.13 -4.54
C PHE A 119 -1.17 -8.45 -5.46
N GLU A 120 -1.70 -9.67 -5.32
CA GLU A 120 -2.94 -10.09 -5.94
C GLU A 120 -3.93 -10.57 -4.87
N GLN A 121 -5.14 -10.02 -4.90
CA GLN A 121 -6.22 -10.42 -4.01
C GLN A 121 -7.58 -10.16 -4.66
N LYS A 122 -8.52 -11.11 -4.53
CA LYS A 122 -9.93 -10.83 -4.83
C LYS A 122 -10.58 -10.09 -3.66
N PRO A 123 -11.39 -9.05 -3.89
CA PRO A 123 -11.85 -8.53 -5.19
C PRO A 123 -10.97 -7.41 -5.81
N TYR A 124 -9.84 -7.04 -5.19
CA TYR A 124 -9.04 -5.88 -5.57
C TYR A 124 -8.22 -6.04 -6.87
N GLY A 125 -8.03 -7.29 -7.33
CA GLY A 125 -7.14 -7.59 -8.45
C GLY A 125 -5.67 -7.44 -8.05
N THR A 126 -4.84 -7.01 -9.00
CA THR A 126 -3.45 -6.65 -8.74
C THR A 126 -3.38 -5.23 -8.19
N PHE A 127 -2.58 -5.03 -7.15
CA PHE A 127 -2.30 -3.73 -6.56
C PHE A 127 -0.85 -3.68 -6.06
N THR A 128 -0.30 -2.49 -5.87
CA THR A 128 1.04 -2.32 -5.29
C THR A 128 0.98 -1.60 -3.95
N VAL A 129 1.93 -1.94 -3.08
CA VAL A 129 2.19 -1.19 -1.86
C VAL A 129 3.64 -0.72 -1.87
N THR A 130 3.81 0.60 -1.83
CA THR A 130 5.13 1.25 -1.80
C THR A 130 5.39 1.78 -0.39
N GLY A 131 6.50 1.41 0.22
CA GLY A 131 6.84 1.80 1.59
C GLY A 131 8.15 1.18 2.06
N PHE A 132 8.40 1.24 3.36
CA PHE A 132 9.55 0.56 3.97
C PHE A 132 9.23 -0.90 4.29
N ALA A 133 10.22 -1.78 4.09
CA ALA A 133 10.21 -3.14 4.62
C ALA A 133 10.43 -3.10 6.14
N VAL A 134 9.39 -3.45 6.90
CA VAL A 134 9.44 -3.49 8.36
C VAL A 134 9.60 -4.92 8.82
N GLU A 135 10.66 -5.21 9.57
CA GLU A 135 10.86 -6.54 10.14
C GLU A 135 10.04 -6.70 11.42
N ALA A 136 9.39 -7.85 11.55
CA ALA A 136 8.83 -8.37 12.78
C ALA A 136 9.68 -9.57 13.24
N PRO A 137 10.76 -9.37 14.02
CA PRO A 137 11.77 -10.39 14.28
C PRO A 137 11.19 -11.63 14.98
N THR A 138 10.26 -11.42 15.92
CA THR A 138 9.59 -12.48 16.67
C THR A 138 8.81 -13.45 15.78
N ALA A 139 8.31 -12.96 14.64
CA ALA A 139 7.57 -13.76 13.65
C ALA A 139 8.42 -14.12 12.42
N GLN A 140 9.69 -13.69 12.37
CA GLN A 140 10.64 -13.92 11.28
C GLN A 140 10.05 -13.56 9.91
N MET A 141 9.47 -12.36 9.80
CA MET A 141 8.83 -11.90 8.57
C MET A 141 9.02 -10.39 8.36
N TYR A 142 8.89 -9.99 7.10
CA TYR A 142 8.85 -8.60 6.69
C TYR A 142 7.45 -8.19 6.28
N LEU A 143 7.11 -6.92 6.49
CA LEU A 143 5.84 -6.32 6.12
C LEU A 143 6.07 -5.00 5.37
N VAL A 144 5.12 -4.65 4.50
CA VAL A 144 5.00 -3.30 3.92
C VAL A 144 3.53 -2.87 3.98
N GLY A 145 3.26 -1.71 4.58
CA GLY A 145 1.87 -1.22 4.73
C GLY A 145 0.90 -2.22 5.38
N GLY A 146 1.40 -3.07 6.29
CA GLY A 146 0.61 -4.13 6.94
C GLY A 146 0.45 -5.44 6.15
N LEU A 147 0.97 -5.53 4.93
CA LEU A 147 0.94 -6.77 4.14
C LEU A 147 2.25 -7.55 4.26
N LEU A 148 2.13 -8.87 4.35
CA LEU A 148 3.28 -9.77 4.48
C LEU A 148 4.09 -9.84 3.19
N LEU A 149 5.39 -9.67 3.32
CA LEU A 149 6.35 -9.92 2.25
C LEU A 149 6.79 -11.40 2.30
N THR A 150 5.97 -12.29 1.73
CA THR A 150 6.27 -13.73 1.72
C THR A 150 5.84 -14.43 0.44
N SER A 151 6.66 -15.40 0.00
CA SER A 151 6.35 -16.29 -1.13
C SER A 151 5.48 -17.50 -0.73
N LYS A 152 5.24 -17.73 0.57
CA LYS A 152 4.45 -18.87 1.05
C LYS A 152 2.96 -18.55 1.06
N GLY A 153 2.28 -18.81 -0.06
CA GLY A 153 0.83 -18.67 -0.19
C GLY A 153 -0.01 -19.57 0.74
N SER A 154 0.61 -20.45 1.53
CA SER A 154 -0.07 -21.36 2.47
C SER A 154 -0.37 -20.76 3.85
N ARG A 155 0.21 -19.60 4.20
CA ARG A 155 0.05 -19.02 5.55
C ARG A 155 -1.09 -18.02 5.70
N MET A 156 -1.63 -17.46 4.61
CA MET A 156 -2.77 -16.54 4.66
C MET A 156 -3.70 -16.75 3.45
N PRO A 157 -4.97 -17.11 3.67
CA PRO A 157 -5.96 -17.07 2.59
C PRO A 157 -6.26 -15.62 2.23
N GLY A 158 -5.96 -15.22 0.99
CA GLY A 158 -6.56 -14.03 0.38
C GLY A 158 -5.60 -13.06 -0.32
N VAL A 159 -4.42 -12.80 0.24
CA VAL A 159 -3.43 -11.86 -0.35
C VAL A 159 -2.17 -12.61 -0.74
N LEU A 160 -1.79 -12.54 -2.02
CA LEU A 160 -0.58 -13.17 -2.54
C LEU A 160 0.42 -12.10 -2.96
N LEU A 161 1.64 -12.14 -2.42
CA LEU A 161 2.75 -11.38 -2.98
C LEU A 161 3.22 -12.07 -4.26
N ILE A 162 3.14 -11.36 -5.38
CA ILE A 162 3.47 -11.87 -6.72
C ILE A 162 4.75 -11.23 -7.31
N GLY A 163 5.26 -10.17 -6.68
CA GLY A 163 6.51 -9.51 -7.08
C GLY A 163 7.01 -8.56 -5.99
N LEU A 164 8.31 -8.29 -5.98
CA LEU A 164 8.95 -7.38 -5.03
C LEU A 164 10.11 -6.67 -5.71
N ASP A 165 10.07 -5.35 -5.75
CA ASP A 165 11.19 -4.50 -6.16
C ASP A 165 11.73 -3.73 -4.97
N ARG A 166 13.04 -3.54 -4.95
CA ARG A 166 13.74 -2.64 -4.02
C ARG A 166 14.28 -1.45 -4.79
N PHE A 167 14.26 -0.29 -4.17
CA PHE A 167 14.80 0.93 -4.77
C PHE A 167 15.53 1.77 -3.72
N THR A 168 16.33 2.73 -4.19
CA THR A 168 16.96 3.71 -3.32
C THR A 168 16.19 5.02 -3.43
N ASP A 169 15.79 5.56 -2.29
CA ASP A 169 15.18 6.89 -2.22
C ASP A 169 16.02 7.79 -1.32
N THR A 170 16.65 8.80 -1.93
CA THR A 170 17.49 9.76 -1.22
C THR A 170 16.68 10.78 -0.43
N ASN A 171 15.37 10.85 -0.66
CA ASN A 171 14.44 11.75 0.04
C ASN A 171 13.57 11.00 1.05
N ALA A 172 13.92 9.74 1.32
CA ALA A 172 13.23 8.91 2.29
C ALA A 172 13.14 9.60 3.66
N GLY A 173 11.94 9.59 4.24
CA GLY A 173 11.75 9.95 5.65
C GLY A 173 12.42 8.94 6.59
N PRO A 174 12.29 9.10 7.92
CA PRO A 174 12.83 8.14 8.87
C PRO A 174 12.21 6.75 8.66
N ASN A 175 13.05 5.71 8.69
CA ASN A 175 12.60 4.32 8.68
C ASN A 175 11.78 4.02 9.95
N PRO A 176 10.62 3.37 9.85
CA PRO A 176 9.91 2.83 11.01
C PRO A 176 10.79 1.94 11.88
N ALA A 177 10.46 1.84 13.16
CA ALA A 177 11.12 0.88 14.04
C ALA A 177 10.71 -0.57 13.69
N ARG A 178 11.56 -1.53 14.06
CA ARG A 178 11.22 -2.96 13.99
C ARG A 178 10.02 -3.26 14.89
N ILE A 179 9.14 -4.16 14.46
CA ILE A 179 7.98 -4.61 15.25
C ILE A 179 8.45 -5.70 16.20
N THR A 180 8.85 -5.31 17.40
CA THR A 180 9.28 -6.25 18.46
C THR A 180 8.09 -6.81 19.25
N ARG A 181 6.98 -6.08 19.27
CA ARG A 181 5.71 -6.46 19.87
C ARG A 181 4.58 -5.90 18.99
N TRP A 182 3.52 -6.68 18.81
CA TRP A 182 2.29 -6.15 18.23
C TRP A 182 1.63 -5.22 19.24
N PRO A 183 1.19 -4.02 18.85
CA PRO A 183 0.33 -3.23 19.74
C PRO A 183 -0.85 -4.10 20.12
N ASP A 184 -1.12 -4.19 21.42
CA ASP A 184 -2.31 -4.90 21.89
C ASP A 184 -3.50 -4.22 21.20
N ALA A 185 -4.49 -5.01 20.73
CA ALA A 185 -5.74 -4.41 20.30
C ALA A 185 -6.37 -3.82 21.56
N ASP A 186 -6.18 -2.53 21.78
CA ASP A 186 -6.89 -1.79 22.82
C ASP A 186 -8.39 -1.95 22.51
N ASN A 187 -9.02 -2.92 23.18
CA ASN A 187 -10.47 -3.03 23.27
C ASN A 187 -10.90 -1.97 24.28
N ASP A 188 -11.07 -0.74 23.81
CA ASP A 188 -11.91 0.27 24.48
C ASP A 188 -13.29 0.34 23.80
#